data_AF-A0A2C1K8B5-F1
#
_entry.id   AF-A0A2C1K8B5-F1
#
_cell.length_a   1.000
_cell.length_b   1.000
_cell.length_c   1.000
_cell.angle_alpha   90.00
_cell.angle_beta   90.00
_cell.angle_gamma   90.00
#
_symmetry.space_group_name_H-M   'P 1'
#
loop_
_entity.id
_entity.type
_entity.pdbx_description
1 polymer ?
#
loop_
_entity_poly.entity_id
_entity_poly.type
_entity_poly.pdbx_seq_one_letter_code
_entity_poly.pdbx_strand_id
1 'polypeptide(L)'
;MYDITEWKHVFKLDPDKDISDEDLEKICESGTDAILVGGSDNITEDNVLNLMSRVRRYLIPCVLEVSTTESIIPGFDLYFIPTVLNSRKTKWMMDLHQEAVKEYGDVMNWDEIIVEGYCILNQDCKAAALTDANTELSIEDVKAYARVAENLFHLPIFYLEYSGMLGDLAVVEATKKVLTNTKLFYGGGITSPEEAKNFAKYADVVVVGNVIYDDLKSALKTVDAVKEAK
;
A
#
# COMPACT_ATOMS: atom_id res chain seq x y z
N MET A 1 9.77 -9.59 15.00
CA MET A 1 9.33 -9.97 13.64
C MET A 1 7.95 -9.36 13.48
N TYR A 2 7.75 -8.51 12.48
CA TYR A 2 6.50 -7.79 12.29
C TYR A 2 5.45 -8.73 11.72
N ASP A 3 4.24 -8.69 12.25
CA ASP A 3 3.11 -9.49 11.77
C ASP A 3 2.08 -8.59 11.09
N ILE A 4 2.14 -8.54 9.75
CA ILE A 4 1.20 -7.77 8.93
C ILE A 4 -0.24 -8.28 9.05
N THR A 5 -0.45 -9.49 9.59
CA THR A 5 -1.78 -10.09 9.69
C THR A 5 -2.63 -9.46 10.79
N GLU A 6 -1.99 -8.78 11.74
CA GLU A 6 -2.64 -8.03 12.84
C GLU A 6 -2.96 -6.58 12.48
N TRP A 7 -2.41 -6.06 11.36
CA TRP A 7 -2.59 -4.68 10.96
C TRP A 7 -4.04 -4.41 10.56
N LYS A 8 -4.48 -3.18 10.81
CA LYS A 8 -5.81 -2.67 10.48
C LYS A 8 -5.72 -1.35 9.72
N HIS A 9 -4.76 -0.50 10.06
CA HIS A 9 -4.59 0.84 9.52
C HIS A 9 -3.13 1.14 9.23
N VAL A 10 -2.84 1.73 8.08
CA VAL A 10 -1.50 2.22 7.73
C VAL A 10 -1.61 3.60 7.07
N PHE A 11 -0.63 4.46 7.36
CA PHE A 11 -0.46 5.70 6.59
C PHE A 11 0.55 5.47 5.48
N LYS A 12 0.23 5.95 4.28
CA LYS A 12 1.13 5.96 3.13
C LYS A 12 1.62 7.38 2.87
N LEU A 13 2.91 7.60 3.06
CA LEU A 13 3.59 8.85 2.83
C LEU A 13 4.30 8.81 1.48
N ASP A 14 4.01 9.82 0.67
CA ASP A 14 4.65 10.09 -0.61
C ASP A 14 5.97 10.85 -0.39
N PRO A 15 7.13 10.26 -0.73
CA PRO A 15 8.45 10.91 -0.62
C PRO A 15 8.57 12.21 -1.42
N ASP A 16 7.78 12.40 -2.47
CA ASP A 16 7.82 13.62 -3.28
C ASP A 16 7.09 14.80 -2.61
N LYS A 17 6.28 14.54 -1.57
CA LYS A 17 5.50 15.56 -0.87
C LYS A 17 6.16 15.96 0.44
N ASP A 18 6.25 17.27 0.65
CA ASP A 18 6.72 17.83 1.91
C ASP A 18 5.74 17.55 3.06
N ILE A 19 6.28 17.13 4.19
CA ILE A 19 5.58 17.02 5.47
C ILE A 19 6.47 17.62 6.56
N SER A 20 5.88 18.45 7.43
CA SER A 20 6.60 19.07 8.55
C SER A 20 7.02 18.01 9.58
N ASP A 21 8.07 18.28 10.37
CA ASP A 21 8.48 17.36 11.45
C ASP A 21 7.36 17.20 12.50
N GLU A 22 6.62 18.27 12.79
CA GLU A 22 5.50 18.26 13.75
C GLU A 22 4.34 17.37 13.27
N ASP A 23 4.02 17.42 11.98
CA ASP A 23 2.93 16.61 11.43
C ASP A 23 3.34 15.16 11.24
N LEU A 24 4.60 14.91 10.86
CA LEU A 24 5.15 13.57 10.79
C LEU A 24 5.18 12.90 12.17
N GLU A 25 5.53 13.64 13.23
CA GLU A 25 5.48 13.16 14.61
C GLU A 25 4.06 12.71 14.99
N LYS A 26 3.04 13.54 14.74
CA LYS A 26 1.63 13.20 15.01
C LYS A 26 1.20 11.93 14.27
N ILE A 27 1.66 11.75 13.04
CA ILE A 27 1.38 10.55 12.25
C ILE A 27 2.03 9.31 12.86
N CYS A 28 3.32 9.39 13.18
CA CYS A 28 4.08 8.26 13.73
C CYS A 28 3.60 7.86 15.13
N GLU A 29 3.08 8.80 15.91
CA GLU A 29 2.53 8.56 17.26
C GLU A 29 1.00 8.37 17.28
N SER A 30 0.34 8.43 16.12
CA SER A 30 -1.13 8.31 16.01
C SER A 30 -1.69 6.96 16.47
N GLY A 31 -0.83 5.96 16.60
CA GLY A 31 -1.22 4.57 16.83
C GLY A 31 -1.62 3.83 15.56
N THR A 32 -1.37 4.37 14.35
CA THR A 32 -1.39 3.58 13.10
C THR A 32 -0.44 2.37 13.21
N ASP A 33 -0.68 1.31 12.43
CA ASP A 33 0.05 0.04 12.60
C ASP A 33 1.38 0.02 11.84
N ALA A 34 1.50 0.83 10.78
CA ALA A 34 2.75 1.07 10.06
C ALA A 34 2.72 2.39 9.29
N ILE A 35 3.92 2.83 8.87
CA ILE A 35 4.15 3.87 7.87
C ILE A 35 4.68 3.21 6.60
N LEU A 36 3.91 3.32 5.52
CA LEU A 36 4.33 2.95 4.17
C LEU A 36 4.96 4.17 3.50
N VAL A 37 6.20 4.05 3.05
CA VAL A 37 6.89 5.06 2.24
C VAL A 37 6.83 4.61 0.79
N GLY A 38 6.13 5.36 -0.06
CA GLY A 38 5.95 5.01 -1.46
C GLY A 38 5.08 6.00 -2.23
N GLY A 39 5.32 6.11 -3.53
CA GLY A 39 4.61 7.04 -4.42
C GLY A 39 4.88 6.72 -5.89
N SER A 40 4.17 7.43 -6.79
CA SER A 40 4.24 7.16 -8.24
C SER A 40 5.07 8.16 -9.04
N ASP A 41 5.48 9.28 -8.43
CA ASP A 41 6.14 10.39 -9.12
C ASP A 41 7.42 10.79 -8.40
N ASN A 42 8.45 11.08 -9.19
CA ASN A 42 9.69 11.71 -8.72
C ASN A 42 10.28 11.06 -7.44
N ILE A 43 10.15 9.74 -7.34
CA ILE A 43 10.73 8.96 -6.25
C ILE A 43 12.22 8.83 -6.52
N THR A 44 13.03 9.30 -5.58
CA THR A 44 14.49 9.36 -5.68
C THR A 44 15.10 8.72 -4.44
N GLU A 45 16.36 8.32 -4.52
CA GLU A 45 17.07 7.81 -3.35
C GLU A 45 17.09 8.85 -2.22
N ASP A 46 17.34 10.12 -2.55
CA ASP A 46 17.46 11.21 -1.59
C ASP A 46 16.16 11.47 -0.80
N ASN A 47 15.01 11.52 -1.48
CA ASN A 47 13.74 11.81 -0.80
C ASN A 47 13.23 10.62 0.03
N VAL A 48 13.45 9.38 -0.44
CA VAL A 48 13.17 8.16 0.34
C VAL A 48 14.06 8.11 1.58
N LEU A 49 15.36 8.36 1.44
CA LEU A 49 16.31 8.39 2.56
C LEU A 49 15.94 9.47 3.58
N ASN A 50 15.60 10.67 3.10
CA ASN A 50 15.19 11.78 3.95
C ASN A 50 13.99 11.40 4.83
N LEU A 51 12.90 10.93 4.20
CA LEU A 51 11.69 10.57 4.91
C LEU A 51 11.91 9.39 5.86
N MET A 52 12.60 8.35 5.41
CA MET A 52 12.97 7.19 6.24
C MET A 52 13.74 7.62 7.48
N SER A 53 14.76 8.47 7.35
CA SER A 53 15.59 8.91 8.47
C SER A 53 14.81 9.67 9.55
N ARG A 54 13.70 10.33 9.16
CA ARG A 54 12.81 11.06 10.06
C ARG A 54 11.84 10.10 10.76
N VAL A 55 11.28 9.14 10.04
CA VAL A 55 10.37 8.12 10.58
C VAL A 55 11.09 7.14 11.53
N ARG A 56 12.35 6.79 11.26
CA ARG A 56 13.13 5.84 12.10
C ARG A 56 13.40 6.28 13.54
N ARG A 57 13.02 7.50 13.91
CA ARG A 57 13.10 7.99 15.29
C ARG A 57 11.97 7.42 16.17
N TYR A 58 10.94 6.87 15.56
CA TYR A 58 9.75 6.33 16.21
C TYR A 58 9.77 4.79 16.21
N LEU A 59 8.99 4.19 17.10
CA LEU A 59 8.90 2.72 17.24
C LEU A 59 7.98 2.05 16.21
N ILE A 60 7.27 2.85 15.43
CA ILE A 60 6.32 2.35 14.44
C ILE A 60 7.06 1.68 13.27
N PRO A 61 6.58 0.53 12.75
CA PRO A 61 7.17 -0.10 11.58
C PRO A 61 7.23 0.87 10.40
N CYS A 62 8.42 1.02 9.83
CA CYS A 62 8.65 1.83 8.63
C CYS A 62 8.90 0.88 7.45
N VAL A 63 8.02 0.94 6.46
CA VAL A 63 7.98 0.01 5.32
C VAL A 63 8.26 0.76 4.04
N LEU A 64 9.13 0.24 3.18
CA LEU A 64 9.33 0.77 1.83
C LEU A 64 8.45 0.01 0.84
N GLU A 65 7.56 0.71 0.14
CA GLU A 65 6.87 0.16 -1.03
C GLU A 65 7.71 0.45 -2.28
N VAL A 66 8.37 -0.57 -2.80
CA VAL A 66 9.37 -0.43 -3.87
C VAL A 66 8.69 -0.17 -5.21
N SER A 67 8.70 1.09 -5.64
CA SER A 67 8.11 1.51 -6.92
C SER A 67 9.12 1.52 -8.07
N THR A 68 10.41 1.70 -7.77
CA THR A 68 11.51 1.60 -8.74
C THR A 68 12.73 0.90 -8.10
N THR A 69 13.59 0.33 -8.93
CA THR A 69 14.82 -0.34 -8.47
C THR A 69 15.84 0.64 -7.89
N GLU A 70 15.87 1.87 -8.38
CA GLU A 70 16.80 2.91 -7.94
C GLU A 70 16.43 3.49 -6.56
N SER A 71 15.19 3.31 -6.10
CA SER A 71 14.75 3.79 -4.80
C SER A 71 14.93 2.77 -3.67
N ILE A 72 15.58 1.64 -3.94
CA ILE A 72 15.81 0.59 -2.94
C ILE A 72 16.91 1.03 -1.98
N ILE A 73 16.54 1.29 -0.72
CA ILE A 73 17.46 1.75 0.32
C ILE A 73 17.41 0.81 1.52
N PRO A 74 18.56 0.42 2.11
CA PRO A 74 18.58 -0.38 3.34
C PRO A 74 18.06 0.41 4.55
N GLY A 75 17.51 -0.31 5.52
CA GLY A 75 17.17 0.25 6.84
C GLY A 75 15.68 0.45 7.12
N PHE A 76 14.81 0.03 6.20
CA PHE A 76 13.40 -0.17 6.49
C PHE A 76 13.20 -1.50 7.24
N ASP A 77 12.07 -1.61 7.93
CA ASP A 77 11.67 -2.79 8.67
C ASP A 77 11.13 -3.91 7.78
N LEU A 78 10.45 -3.52 6.70
CA LEU A 78 9.89 -4.41 5.68
C LEU A 78 9.98 -3.73 4.30
N TYR A 79 10.01 -4.55 3.26
CA TYR A 79 10.00 -4.15 1.86
C TYR A 79 8.79 -4.75 1.17
N PHE A 80 7.86 -3.88 0.77
CA PHE A 80 6.66 -4.25 0.04
C PHE A 80 6.96 -4.18 -1.47
N ILE A 81 6.70 -5.28 -2.17
CA ILE A 81 7.02 -5.45 -3.60
C ILE A 81 5.72 -5.64 -4.38
N PRO A 82 5.22 -4.58 -5.06
CA PRO A 82 4.02 -4.66 -5.88
C PRO A 82 4.20 -5.51 -7.14
N THR A 83 3.33 -6.50 -7.37
CA THR A 83 3.08 -7.10 -8.68
C THR A 83 1.70 -6.66 -9.17
N VAL A 84 1.65 -5.89 -10.26
CA VAL A 84 0.41 -5.31 -10.79
C VAL A 84 -0.32 -6.33 -11.65
N LEU A 85 -1.22 -7.09 -11.03
CA LEU A 85 -1.87 -8.27 -11.61
C LEU A 85 -2.72 -7.93 -12.84
N ASN A 86 -3.31 -6.73 -12.87
CA ASN A 86 -4.10 -6.26 -14.00
C ASN A 86 -3.32 -5.35 -14.97
N SER A 87 -1.99 -5.33 -14.92
CA SER A 87 -1.16 -4.66 -15.93
C SER A 87 -1.23 -5.40 -17.26
N ARG A 88 -1.17 -4.66 -18.37
CA ARG A 88 -0.98 -5.23 -19.72
C ARG A 88 0.49 -5.48 -20.06
N LYS A 89 1.43 -5.13 -19.16
CA LYS A 89 2.87 -5.23 -19.37
C LYS A 89 3.50 -6.17 -18.35
N THR A 90 4.19 -7.20 -18.83
CA THR A 90 4.97 -8.13 -17.98
C THR A 90 5.98 -7.41 -17.09
N LYS A 91 6.44 -6.23 -17.54
CA LYS A 91 7.31 -5.33 -16.77
C LYS A 91 6.89 -5.18 -15.31
N TRP A 92 5.59 -4.95 -15.08
CA TRP A 92 5.02 -4.66 -13.75
C TRP A 92 4.53 -5.92 -13.01
N MET A 93 4.69 -7.10 -13.62
CA MET A 93 4.30 -8.38 -13.04
C MET A 93 5.49 -9.27 -12.69
N MET A 94 6.62 -9.13 -13.42
CA MET A 94 7.75 -10.04 -13.28
C MET A 94 9.10 -9.39 -13.62
N ASP A 95 9.18 -8.64 -14.73
CA ASP A 95 10.51 -8.31 -15.28
C ASP A 95 11.32 -7.42 -14.31
N LEU A 96 10.69 -6.43 -13.67
CA LEU A 96 11.35 -5.60 -12.65
C LEU A 96 11.78 -6.40 -11.42
N HIS A 97 10.99 -7.40 -11.01
CA HIS A 97 11.34 -8.26 -9.87
C HIS A 97 12.57 -9.10 -10.21
N GLN A 98 12.61 -9.67 -11.43
CA GLN A 98 13.74 -10.44 -11.92
C GLN A 98 15.00 -9.58 -12.01
N GLU A 99 14.90 -8.34 -12.49
CA GLU A 99 16.00 -7.37 -12.54
C GLU A 99 16.52 -7.05 -11.13
N ALA A 100 15.63 -6.71 -10.19
CA ALA A 100 16.00 -6.42 -8.81
C ALA A 100 16.69 -7.60 -8.12
N VAL A 101 16.16 -8.82 -8.27
CA VAL A 101 16.76 -10.03 -7.68
C VAL A 101 18.09 -10.37 -8.33
N LYS A 102 18.27 -10.10 -9.63
CA LYS A 102 19.56 -10.28 -10.29
C LYS A 102 20.62 -9.31 -9.75
N GLU A 103 20.23 -8.10 -9.38
CA GLU A 103 21.16 -7.07 -8.90
C GLU A 103 21.44 -7.20 -7.39
N TYR A 104 20.41 -7.45 -6.57
CA TYR A 104 20.51 -7.40 -5.10
C TYR A 104 20.25 -8.74 -4.40
N GLY A 105 19.93 -9.81 -5.13
CA GLY A 105 19.46 -11.08 -4.54
C GLY A 105 20.43 -11.74 -3.56
N ASP A 106 21.74 -11.51 -3.69
CA ASP A 106 22.75 -12.03 -2.76
C ASP A 106 22.73 -11.35 -1.38
N VAL A 107 22.16 -10.15 -1.29
CA VAL A 107 22.10 -9.34 -0.04
C VAL A 107 20.69 -9.10 0.46
N MET A 108 19.67 -9.50 -0.30
CA MET A 108 18.27 -9.39 0.10
C MET A 108 17.95 -10.26 1.31
N ASN A 109 17.28 -9.69 2.31
CA ASN A 109 16.67 -10.45 3.38
C ASN A 109 15.23 -10.86 2.98
N TRP A 110 15.06 -12.10 2.56
CA TRP A 110 13.77 -12.63 2.11
C TRP A 110 12.69 -12.64 3.18
N ASP A 111 13.07 -12.66 4.47
CA ASP A 111 12.11 -12.64 5.59
C ASP A 111 11.49 -11.26 5.81
N GLU A 112 12.09 -10.20 5.24
CA GLU A 112 11.61 -8.81 5.32
C GLU A 112 10.84 -8.39 4.06
N ILE A 113 10.77 -9.25 3.03
CA ILE A 113 10.14 -8.96 1.75
C ILE A 113 8.71 -9.51 1.73
N ILE A 114 7.75 -8.64 1.45
CA ILE A 114 6.33 -8.96 1.35
C ILE A 114 5.83 -8.60 -0.05
N VAL A 115 5.30 -9.57 -0.79
CA VAL A 115 4.80 -9.36 -2.15
C VAL A 115 3.33 -8.96 -2.13
N GLU A 116 2.97 -7.93 -2.88
CA GLU A 116 1.61 -7.40 -2.96
C GLU A 116 0.99 -7.65 -4.33
N GLY A 117 -0.13 -8.36 -4.37
CA GLY A 117 -0.95 -8.49 -5.58
C GLY A 117 -1.78 -7.24 -5.80
N TYR A 118 -1.29 -6.30 -6.61
CA TYR A 118 -2.00 -5.07 -6.93
C TYR A 118 -3.10 -5.27 -7.95
N CYS A 119 -4.28 -4.72 -7.68
CA CYS A 119 -5.38 -4.56 -8.62
C CYS A 119 -5.78 -3.07 -8.66
N ILE A 120 -5.29 -2.36 -9.68
CA ILE A 120 -5.52 -0.93 -9.85
C ILE A 120 -6.87 -0.71 -10.54
N LEU A 121 -7.75 0.10 -9.95
CA LEU A 121 -9.14 0.24 -10.38
C LEU A 121 -9.57 1.69 -10.66
N ASN A 122 -8.71 2.67 -10.40
CA ASN A 122 -8.91 4.03 -10.87
C ASN A 122 -8.15 4.26 -12.19
N GLN A 123 -8.86 4.46 -13.30
CA GLN A 123 -8.28 4.76 -14.61
C GLN A 123 -7.51 6.09 -14.65
N ASP A 124 -7.98 7.08 -13.89
CA ASP A 124 -7.48 8.45 -13.97
C ASP A 124 -6.26 8.69 -13.07
N CYS A 125 -5.80 7.66 -12.34
CA CYS A 125 -4.64 7.76 -11.48
C CYS A 125 -3.34 7.54 -12.26
N LYS A 126 -2.26 8.17 -11.77
CA LYS A 126 -0.93 8.07 -12.40
C LYS A 126 -0.39 6.65 -12.38
N ALA A 127 -0.69 5.87 -11.33
CA ALA A 127 -0.30 4.47 -11.23
C ALA A 127 -0.90 3.63 -12.36
N ALA A 128 -2.18 3.84 -12.74
CA ALA A 128 -2.80 3.13 -13.86
C ALA A 128 -2.12 3.47 -15.19
N ALA A 129 -1.80 4.75 -15.43
CA ALA A 129 -1.10 5.19 -16.65
C ALA A 129 0.33 4.63 -16.73
N LEU A 130 1.08 4.69 -15.62
CA LEU A 130 2.45 4.17 -15.53
C LEU A 130 2.51 2.66 -15.79
N THR A 131 1.56 1.93 -15.19
CA THR A 131 1.54 0.47 -15.19
C THR A 131 0.80 -0.11 -16.40
N ASP A 132 0.15 0.71 -17.22
CA ASP A 132 -0.75 0.25 -18.29
C ASP A 132 -1.78 -0.75 -17.75
N ALA A 133 -2.40 -0.40 -16.63
CA ALA A 133 -3.40 -1.23 -15.96
C ALA A 133 -4.71 -1.26 -16.75
N ASN A 134 -5.30 -2.45 -16.86
CA ASN A 134 -6.67 -2.61 -17.31
C ASN A 134 -7.63 -2.36 -16.14
N THR A 135 -8.23 -1.16 -16.10
CA THR A 135 -9.14 -0.73 -15.02
C THR A 135 -10.61 -0.97 -15.34
N GLU A 136 -10.95 -1.30 -16.59
CA GLU A 136 -12.31 -1.68 -17.02
C GLU A 136 -12.61 -3.12 -16.57
N LEU A 137 -12.79 -3.31 -15.26
CA LEU A 137 -12.98 -4.61 -14.62
C LEU A 137 -14.36 -4.69 -13.96
N SER A 138 -15.04 -5.82 -14.15
CA SER A 138 -16.23 -6.17 -13.37
C SER A 138 -15.84 -6.68 -11.98
N ILE A 139 -16.83 -6.76 -11.07
CA ILE A 139 -16.64 -7.39 -9.76
C ILE A 139 -16.11 -8.84 -9.90
N GLU A 140 -16.57 -9.58 -10.92
CA GLU A 140 -16.11 -10.95 -11.15
C GLU A 140 -14.66 -11.01 -11.63
N ASP A 141 -14.21 -10.03 -12.41
CA ASP A 141 -12.80 -9.91 -12.81
C ASP A 141 -11.90 -9.63 -11.61
N VAL A 142 -12.30 -8.70 -10.73
CA VAL A 142 -11.55 -8.38 -9.50
C VAL A 142 -11.47 -9.60 -8.58
N LYS A 143 -12.59 -10.32 -8.39
CA LYS A 143 -12.60 -11.58 -7.63
C LYS A 143 -11.70 -12.65 -8.27
N ALA A 144 -11.61 -12.70 -9.59
CA ALA A 144 -10.72 -13.62 -10.27
C ALA A 144 -9.25 -13.28 -9.97
N TYR A 145 -8.85 -12.01 -10.03
CA TYR A 145 -7.50 -11.59 -9.62
C TYR A 145 -7.21 -11.89 -8.15
N ALA A 146 -8.18 -11.64 -7.26
CA ALA A 146 -8.06 -11.97 -5.85
C ALA A 146 -7.86 -13.49 -5.63
N ARG A 147 -8.56 -14.33 -6.38
CA ARG A 147 -8.37 -15.79 -6.35
C ARG A 147 -7.03 -16.23 -6.91
N VAL A 148 -6.49 -15.54 -7.91
CA VAL A 148 -5.13 -15.79 -8.42
C VAL A 148 -4.11 -15.48 -7.33
N ALA A 149 -4.21 -14.31 -6.69
CA ALA A 149 -3.35 -13.94 -5.57
C ALA A 149 -3.43 -14.96 -4.41
N GLU A 150 -4.63 -15.36 -4.00
CA GLU A 150 -4.84 -16.29 -2.87
C GLU A 150 -4.43 -17.74 -3.19
N ASN A 151 -4.91 -18.30 -4.30
CA ASN A 151 -4.88 -19.75 -4.53
C ASN A 151 -3.75 -20.21 -5.45
N LEU A 152 -3.29 -19.35 -6.36
CA LEU A 152 -2.24 -19.72 -7.32
C LEU A 152 -0.89 -19.23 -6.84
N PHE A 153 -0.83 -17.98 -6.37
CA PHE A 153 0.43 -17.35 -5.98
C PHE A 153 0.65 -17.31 -4.47
N HIS A 154 -0.40 -17.54 -3.67
CA HIS A 154 -0.35 -17.47 -2.22
C HIS A 154 0.29 -16.17 -1.71
N LEU A 155 -0.06 -15.05 -2.36
CA LEU A 155 0.49 -13.75 -2.01
C LEU A 155 0.00 -13.34 -0.62
N PRO A 156 0.86 -12.76 0.23
CA PRO A 156 0.46 -12.33 1.57
C PRO A 156 -0.55 -11.18 1.52
N ILE A 157 -0.49 -10.33 0.50
CA ILE A 157 -1.35 -9.15 0.34
C ILE A 157 -2.02 -9.16 -1.03
N PHE A 158 -3.31 -8.80 -1.06
CA PHE A 158 -4.01 -8.38 -2.26
C PHE A 158 -4.48 -6.94 -2.05
N TYR A 159 -3.97 -6.02 -2.85
CA TYR A 159 -4.17 -4.59 -2.69
C TYR A 159 -5.16 -4.08 -3.76
N LEU A 160 -6.32 -3.59 -3.31
CA LEU A 160 -7.27 -2.83 -4.13
C LEU A 160 -6.87 -1.35 -4.13
N GLU A 161 -6.42 -0.86 -5.29
CA GLU A 161 -5.86 0.48 -5.45
C GLU A 161 -6.79 1.39 -6.27
N TYR A 162 -7.31 2.41 -5.60
CA TYR A 162 -8.23 3.42 -6.12
C TYR A 162 -7.66 4.85 -6.02
N SER A 163 -6.35 5.01 -5.85
CA SER A 163 -5.63 6.27 -5.64
C SER A 163 -6.31 7.49 -6.28
N GLY A 164 -6.64 8.48 -5.45
CA GLY A 164 -7.31 9.71 -5.88
C GLY A 164 -8.84 9.67 -5.94
N MET A 165 -9.48 8.50 -5.82
CA MET A 165 -10.94 8.39 -5.72
C MET A 165 -11.39 7.36 -4.69
N LEU A 166 -12.63 7.50 -4.20
CA LEU A 166 -13.24 6.50 -3.33
C LEU A 166 -13.74 5.33 -4.19
N GLY A 167 -13.34 4.11 -3.86
CA GLY A 167 -13.75 2.90 -4.57
C GLY A 167 -15.18 2.47 -4.22
N ASP A 168 -15.68 1.47 -4.95
CA ASP A 168 -16.99 0.88 -4.66
C ASP A 168 -16.88 -0.15 -3.52
N LEU A 169 -17.59 0.10 -2.41
CA LEU A 169 -17.64 -0.82 -1.27
C LEU A 169 -18.11 -2.23 -1.65
N ALA A 170 -18.98 -2.38 -2.66
CA ALA A 170 -19.44 -3.68 -3.13
C ALA A 170 -18.30 -4.51 -3.72
N VAL A 171 -17.33 -3.86 -4.39
CA VAL A 171 -16.12 -4.52 -4.91
C VAL A 171 -15.27 -5.02 -3.75
N VAL A 172 -15.05 -4.18 -2.73
CA VAL A 172 -14.23 -4.54 -1.56
C VAL A 172 -14.85 -5.70 -0.77
N GLU A 173 -16.16 -5.65 -0.52
CA GLU A 173 -16.90 -6.73 0.14
C GLU A 173 -16.82 -8.03 -0.66
N ALA A 174 -17.08 -7.97 -1.97
CA ALA A 174 -17.07 -9.15 -2.83
C ALA A 174 -15.67 -9.77 -2.95
N THR A 175 -14.63 -8.94 -2.93
CA THR A 175 -13.22 -9.36 -2.91
C THR A 175 -12.89 -10.04 -1.60
N LYS A 176 -13.25 -9.46 -0.45
CA LYS A 176 -12.99 -10.06 0.86
C LYS A 176 -13.58 -11.47 0.99
N LYS A 177 -14.76 -11.70 0.43
CA LYS A 177 -15.45 -13.02 0.46
C LYS A 177 -14.68 -14.14 -0.22
N VAL A 178 -13.70 -13.84 -1.08
CA VAL A 178 -12.90 -14.86 -1.78
C VAL A 178 -11.47 -15.00 -1.24
N LEU A 179 -11.08 -14.18 -0.26
CA LEU A 179 -9.76 -14.20 0.37
C LEU A 179 -9.85 -14.80 1.77
N THR A 180 -8.93 -15.70 2.11
CA THR A 180 -8.88 -16.38 3.42
C THR A 180 -7.55 -16.12 4.11
N ASN A 181 -6.44 -16.42 3.45
CA ASN A 181 -5.09 -16.26 4.00
C ASN A 181 -4.47 -14.93 3.58
N THR A 182 -4.72 -14.51 2.34
CA THR A 182 -4.24 -13.24 1.79
C THR A 182 -4.99 -12.07 2.44
N LYS A 183 -4.23 -11.06 2.90
CA LYS A 183 -4.77 -9.87 3.51
C LYS A 183 -5.25 -8.89 2.45
N LEU A 184 -6.49 -8.46 2.57
CA LEU A 184 -7.08 -7.44 1.70
C LEU A 184 -6.65 -6.05 2.15
N PHE A 185 -5.80 -5.41 1.38
CA PHE A 185 -5.47 -4.00 1.55
C PHE A 185 -6.39 -3.16 0.66
N TYR A 186 -6.89 -2.05 1.18
CA TYR A 186 -7.65 -1.07 0.42
C TYR A 186 -7.02 0.30 0.57
N GLY A 187 -6.69 0.93 -0.56
CA GLY A 187 -6.23 2.31 -0.63
C GLY A 187 -6.98 3.09 -1.70
N GLY A 188 -7.44 4.29 -1.36
CA GLY A 188 -8.08 5.19 -2.32
C GLY A 188 -9.17 6.05 -1.71
N GLY A 189 -9.03 7.38 -1.88
CA GLY A 189 -10.10 8.35 -1.65
C GLY A 189 -10.60 8.52 -0.21
N ILE A 190 -10.01 7.86 0.78
CA ILE A 190 -10.40 8.03 2.18
C ILE A 190 -9.94 9.42 2.65
N THR A 191 -10.92 10.25 2.98
CA THR A 191 -10.71 11.61 3.48
C THR A 191 -11.37 11.85 4.84
N SER A 192 -12.20 10.92 5.30
CA SER A 192 -12.92 11.03 6.56
C SER A 192 -12.87 9.76 7.41
N PRO A 193 -13.07 9.88 8.73
CA PRO A 193 -13.17 8.73 9.65
C PRO A 193 -14.34 7.80 9.31
N GLU A 194 -15.44 8.35 8.80
CA GLU A 194 -16.62 7.56 8.41
C GLU A 194 -16.32 6.66 7.21
N GLU A 195 -15.65 7.20 6.19
CA GLU A 195 -15.17 6.40 5.05
C GLU A 195 -14.22 5.32 5.54
N ALA A 196 -13.19 5.68 6.32
CA ALA A 196 -12.22 4.70 6.84
C ALA A 196 -12.91 3.55 7.59
N LYS A 197 -13.87 3.88 8.46
CA LYS A 197 -14.69 2.89 9.18
C LYS A 197 -15.54 2.01 8.27
N ASN A 198 -16.11 2.56 7.20
CA ASN A 198 -16.92 1.79 6.26
C ASN A 198 -16.08 0.78 5.46
N PHE A 199 -14.89 1.17 5.00
CA PHE A 199 -13.99 0.28 4.28
C PHE A 199 -13.34 -0.77 5.20
N ALA A 200 -13.04 -0.43 6.45
CA ALA A 200 -12.49 -1.36 7.45
C ALA A 200 -13.41 -2.53 7.82
N LYS A 201 -14.71 -2.45 7.51
CA LYS A 201 -15.64 -3.59 7.70
C LYS A 201 -15.29 -4.77 6.79
N TYR A 202 -14.64 -4.50 5.66
CA TYR A 202 -14.35 -5.51 4.62
C TYR A 202 -12.85 -5.65 4.36
N ALA A 203 -12.11 -4.54 4.27
CA ALA A 203 -10.66 -4.58 4.10
C ALA A 203 -9.99 -5.09 5.39
N ASP A 204 -8.94 -5.91 5.25
CA ASP A 204 -8.08 -6.28 6.38
C ASP A 204 -7.24 -5.08 6.83
N VAL A 205 -6.72 -4.31 5.88
CA VAL A 205 -5.96 -3.08 6.15
C VAL A 205 -6.49 -1.94 5.31
N VAL A 206 -6.70 -0.80 5.95
CA VAL A 206 -7.05 0.47 5.30
C VAL A 206 -5.80 1.33 5.17
N VAL A 207 -5.51 1.77 3.95
CA VAL A 207 -4.38 2.63 3.59
C VAL A 207 -4.87 4.06 3.41
N VAL A 208 -4.32 4.99 4.19
CA VAL A 208 -4.66 6.42 4.13
C VAL A 208 -3.44 7.21 3.68
N GLY A 209 -3.58 8.00 2.62
CA GLY A 209 -2.48 8.74 2.01
C GLY A 209 -2.82 10.21 1.79
N ASN A 210 -3.37 10.57 0.64
CA ASN A 210 -3.53 11.96 0.19
C ASN A 210 -4.12 12.94 1.22
N VAL A 211 -5.11 12.53 2.01
CA VAL A 211 -5.73 13.38 3.04
C VAL A 211 -4.74 13.88 4.11
N ILE A 212 -3.60 13.20 4.31
CA ILE A 212 -2.53 13.66 5.21
C ILE A 212 -2.09 15.08 4.85
N TYR A 213 -1.99 15.37 3.56
CA TYR A 213 -1.46 16.63 3.03
C TYR A 213 -2.54 17.72 2.90
N ASP A 214 -3.82 17.32 2.88
CA ASP A 214 -4.96 18.23 2.68
C ASP A 214 -5.65 18.58 4.02
N ASP A 215 -5.88 17.59 4.87
CA ASP A 215 -6.51 17.75 6.19
C ASP A 215 -5.99 16.69 7.18
N LEU A 216 -4.83 16.97 7.77
CA LEU A 216 -4.18 16.12 8.76
C LEU A 216 -5.10 15.74 9.94
N LYS A 217 -5.99 16.65 10.38
CA LYS A 217 -6.88 16.35 11.52
C LYS A 217 -7.89 15.27 11.16
N SER A 218 -8.40 15.29 9.94
CA SER A 218 -9.28 14.23 9.45
C SER A 218 -8.51 12.94 9.20
N ALA A 219 -7.30 13.03 8.67
CA ALA A 219 -6.40 11.89 8.51
C ALA A 219 -6.12 11.18 9.84
N LEU A 220 -5.71 11.89 10.89
CA LEU A 220 -5.39 11.26 12.19
C LEU A 220 -6.57 10.51 12.80
N LYS A 221 -7.80 11.00 12.60
CA LYS A 221 -9.02 10.36 13.12
C LYS A 221 -9.39 9.06 12.39
N THR A 222 -8.79 8.75 11.24
CA THR A 222 -9.05 7.47 10.56
C THR A 222 -8.48 6.29 11.33
N VAL A 223 -7.41 6.49 12.10
CA VAL A 223 -6.78 5.45 12.92
C VAL A 223 -7.78 4.87 13.92
N ASP A 224 -8.34 5.72 14.78
CA ASP A 224 -9.32 5.31 15.80
C ASP A 224 -10.57 4.72 15.15
N ALA A 225 -11.07 5.34 14.08
CA ALA A 225 -12.28 4.90 13.40
C ALA A 225 -12.15 3.48 12.81
N VAL A 226 -10.96 3.11 12.32
CA VAL A 226 -10.68 1.77 11.82
C VAL A 226 -10.46 0.79 12.98
N LYS A 227 -9.75 1.19 14.03
CA LYS A 227 -9.47 0.32 15.18
C LYS A 227 -10.73 -0.01 15.99
N GLU A 228 -11.69 0.91 16.08
CA GLU A 228 -13.00 0.67 16.70
C GLU A 228 -13.93 -0.21 15.85
N ALA A 229 -13.70 -0.31 14.54
CA ALA A 229 -14.55 -1.06 13.63
C ALA A 229 -14.27 -2.57 13.62
N LYS A 230 -13.17 -3.01 14.23
CA LYS A 230 -12.63 -4.36 14.18
C LYS A 230 -12.37 -4.95 15.55
#